data_AF-A0A395LVF4-F1
#
_entry.id   AF-A0A395LVF4-F1
#
_cell.length_a   1.000
_cell.length_b   1.000
_cell.length_c   1.000
_cell.angle_alpha   90.00
_cell.angle_beta   90.00
_cell.angle_gamma   90.00
#
_symmetry.space_group_name_H-M   'P 1'
#
loop_
_entity.id
_entity.type
_entity.pdbx_description
1 polymer ?
#
loop_
_entity_poly.entity_id
_entity_poly.type
_entity_poly.pdbx_seq_one_letter_code
_entity_poly.pdbx_strand_id
1 'polypeptide(L)'
;MKQIFLKKNQERRLLAGHQWVFSNELLEVDKTIATGEVVALHTFAKKFLGIGFFNRNSLIAYRHLSWCEEPIERAFFVRRLRQAWQLRQELYPESQTNAFRLVHGESDRLPGLVVDKFADVFSIQTFSAGMEARLDEICAALCELFSPRAIVLRNESELRKLEGLPQYSRLAFGTLEGTVEVHDAGICYEVDVRHGHKTGFFLD
;
A
#
# COMPACT_ATOMS: atom_id res chain seq x y z
N MET A 1 18.82 0.65 -11.60
CA MET A 1 18.03 1.19 -10.47
C MET A 1 18.90 2.16 -9.68
N LYS A 2 18.38 3.31 -9.25
CA LYS A 2 19.15 4.26 -8.44
C LYS A 2 19.40 3.70 -7.04
N GLN A 3 20.47 4.15 -6.39
CA GLN A 3 20.94 3.61 -5.11
C GLN A 3 20.96 4.69 -4.03
N ILE A 4 20.64 4.30 -2.81
CA ILE A 4 20.79 5.14 -1.61
C ILE A 4 21.55 4.38 -0.53
N PHE A 5 22.24 5.11 0.34
CA PHE A 5 23.15 4.55 1.33
C PHE A 5 22.79 5.03 2.73
N LEU A 6 22.80 4.12 3.70
CA LEU A 6 22.69 4.45 5.12
C LEU A 6 23.98 5.07 5.64
N LYS A 7 23.85 5.95 6.64
CA LYS A 7 24.97 6.33 7.51
C LYS A 7 25.46 5.11 8.29
N LYS A 8 26.70 5.17 8.76
CA LYS A 8 27.33 4.10 9.53
C LYS A 8 26.47 3.70 10.74
N ASN A 9 26.22 2.40 10.89
CA ASN A 9 25.45 1.77 11.98
C ASN A 9 23.94 2.04 12.01
N GLN A 10 23.34 2.62 10.95
CA GLN A 10 21.89 2.88 10.89
C GLN A 10 21.07 1.71 10.32
N GLU A 11 21.71 0.60 9.93
CA GLU A 11 21.04 -0.58 9.37
C GLU A 11 20.32 -1.45 10.41
N ARG A 12 20.63 -1.25 11.70
CA ARG A 12 20.19 -2.15 12.79
C ARG A 12 18.67 -2.33 12.85
N ARG A 13 17.92 -1.22 12.78
CA ARG A 13 16.45 -1.26 12.89
C ARG A 13 15.82 -1.95 11.70
N LEU A 14 16.33 -1.68 10.49
CA LEU A 14 15.90 -2.35 9.27
C LEU A 14 16.14 -3.86 9.37
N LEU A 15 17.36 -4.27 9.74
CA LEU A 15 17.72 -5.69 9.89
C LEU A 15 16.91 -6.42 10.97
N ALA A 16 16.37 -5.69 11.96
CA ALA A 16 15.45 -6.23 12.96
C ALA A 16 14.00 -6.38 12.45
N GLY A 17 13.73 -6.07 11.17
CA GLY A 17 12.43 -6.23 10.53
C GLY A 17 11.61 -4.95 10.35
N HIS A 18 12.12 -3.80 10.80
CA HIS A 18 11.43 -2.53 10.57
C HIS A 18 11.46 -2.17 9.08
N GLN A 19 10.38 -1.56 8.58
CA GLN A 19 10.24 -1.26 7.14
C GLN A 19 10.57 0.18 6.76
N TRP A 20 10.83 1.05 7.73
CA TRP A 20 11.15 2.46 7.46
C TRP A 20 12.60 2.83 7.77
N VAL A 21 13.13 3.71 6.92
CA VAL A 21 14.37 4.46 7.13
C VAL A 21 14.03 5.95 7.11
N PHE A 22 14.50 6.67 8.12
CA PHE A 22 14.26 8.09 8.29
C PHE A 22 15.27 8.92 7.51
N SER A 23 14.88 10.14 7.13
CA SER A 23 15.72 11.04 6.32
C SER A 23 17.09 11.32 6.94
N ASN A 24 17.18 11.41 8.27
CA ASN A 24 18.42 11.64 9.00
C ASN A 24 19.36 10.41 9.04
N GLU A 25 18.88 9.22 8.69
CA GLU A 25 19.65 7.97 8.68
C GLU A 25 20.37 7.73 7.36
N LEU A 26 20.01 8.47 6.31
CA LEU A 26 20.62 8.39 4.98
C LEU A 26 21.86 9.27 4.85
N LEU A 27 22.84 8.82 4.06
CA LEU A 27 23.91 9.67 3.54
C LEU A 27 23.35 10.68 2.53
N GLU A 28 24.21 11.51 1.95
CA GLU A 28 23.81 12.39 0.85
C GLU A 28 23.21 11.57 -0.29
N VAL A 29 21.95 11.89 -0.63
CA VAL A 29 21.18 11.19 -1.66
C VAL A 29 21.20 12.00 -2.94
N ASP A 30 21.47 11.35 -4.07
CA ASP A 30 21.41 11.93 -5.42
C ASP A 30 20.10 12.69 -5.64
N LYS A 31 20.20 13.99 -5.93
CA LYS A 31 19.06 14.91 -6.12
C LYS A 31 18.16 14.56 -7.30
N THR A 32 18.63 13.71 -8.23
CA THR A 32 17.86 13.27 -9.40
C THR A 32 16.85 12.16 -9.07
N ILE A 33 16.91 11.53 -7.90
CA ILE A 33 15.93 10.52 -7.49
C ILE A 33 14.58 11.21 -7.26
N ALA A 34 13.57 10.80 -8.02
CA ALA A 34 12.22 11.33 -7.93
C ALA A 34 11.47 10.80 -6.68
N THR A 35 10.50 11.57 -6.21
CA THR A 35 9.58 11.14 -5.14
C THR A 35 8.75 9.94 -5.62
N GLY A 36 8.70 8.89 -4.80
CA GLY A 36 8.03 7.63 -5.12
C GLY A 36 8.87 6.69 -6.00
N GLU A 37 10.10 7.05 -6.37
CA GLU A 37 10.96 6.21 -7.20
C GLU A 37 11.42 4.96 -6.43
N VAL A 38 11.54 3.84 -7.15
CA VAL A 38 12.06 2.58 -6.63
C VAL A 38 13.58 2.67 -6.60
N VAL A 39 14.16 2.45 -5.41
CA VAL A 39 15.61 2.51 -5.19
C VAL A 39 16.11 1.29 -4.43
N ALA A 40 17.40 1.01 -4.61
CA ALA A 40 18.12 0.00 -3.84
C ALA A 40 18.82 0.63 -2.64
N LEU A 41 18.51 0.14 -1.44
CA LEU A 41 19.13 0.58 -0.20
C LEU A 41 20.38 -0.26 0.09
N HIS A 42 21.45 0.43 0.48
CA HIS A 42 22.73 -0.19 0.85
C HIS A 42 23.20 0.30 2.22
N THR A 43 24.00 -0.53 2.89
CA THR A 43 24.75 -0.11 4.09
C THR A 43 25.80 0.94 3.73
N PHE A 44 26.40 1.55 4.76
CA PHE A 44 27.59 2.40 4.60
C PHE A 44 28.74 1.68 3.88
N ALA A 45 28.89 0.38 4.10
CA ALA A 45 29.90 -0.48 3.45
C ALA A 45 29.46 -0.98 2.06
N LYS A 46 28.43 -0.38 1.45
CA LYS A 46 27.88 -0.70 0.13
C LYS A 46 27.33 -2.13 0.01
N LYS A 47 26.95 -2.77 1.13
CA LYS A 47 26.23 -4.06 1.09
C LYS A 47 24.75 -3.80 0.82
N PHE A 48 24.17 -4.55 -0.12
CA PHE A 48 22.74 -4.49 -0.42
C PHE A 48 21.88 -4.86 0.80
N LEU A 49 20.80 -4.11 1.01
CA LEU A 49 19.82 -4.33 2.07
C LEU A 49 18.40 -4.58 1.56
N GLY A 50 18.05 -4.09 0.37
CA GLY A 50 16.72 -4.28 -0.18
C GLY A 50 16.29 -3.21 -1.18
N ILE A 51 15.07 -3.37 -1.65
CA ILE A 51 14.37 -2.49 -2.59
C ILE A 51 13.21 -1.82 -1.88
N GLY A 52 12.97 -0.55 -2.19
CA GLY A 52 11.88 0.21 -1.60
C GLY A 52 11.62 1.54 -2.30
N PHE A 53 10.56 2.21 -1.86
CA PHE A 53 10.22 3.54 -2.36
C PHE A 53 10.97 4.62 -1.60
N PHE A 54 11.45 5.64 -2.33
CA PHE A 54 12.11 6.80 -1.76
C PHE A 54 11.27 8.06 -1.88
N ASN A 55 11.25 8.88 -0.83
CA ASN A 55 10.67 10.22 -0.84
C ASN A 55 11.54 11.18 -0.02
N ARG A 56 12.26 12.09 -0.70
CA ARG A 56 13.14 13.06 -0.03
C ARG A 56 12.41 14.03 0.89
N ASN A 57 11.13 14.30 0.59
CA ASN A 57 10.35 15.31 1.29
C ASN A 57 9.61 14.74 2.51
N SER A 58 9.71 13.43 2.75
CA SER A 58 9.08 12.75 3.89
C SER A 58 10.10 12.49 4.99
N LEU A 59 9.66 12.56 6.26
CA LEU A 59 10.47 12.10 7.40
C LEU A 59 10.81 10.62 7.24
N ILE A 60 9.85 9.82 6.77
CA ILE A 60 10.04 8.43 6.38
C ILE A 60 10.55 8.42 4.93
N ALA A 61 11.84 8.64 4.78
CA ALA A 61 12.45 8.86 3.48
C ALA A 61 12.51 7.59 2.62
N TYR A 62 12.54 6.40 3.24
CA TYR A 62 12.52 5.14 2.50
C TYR A 62 11.60 4.12 3.17
N ARG A 63 10.79 3.44 2.34
CA ARG A 63 9.85 2.39 2.73
C ARG A 63 10.21 1.09 2.02
N HIS A 64 10.63 0.10 2.81
CA HIS A 64 11.12 -1.19 2.33
C HIS A 64 10.00 -2.06 1.74
N LEU A 65 10.27 -2.73 0.62
CA LEU A 65 9.32 -3.61 -0.09
C LEU A 65 9.84 -5.04 -0.27
N SER A 66 11.15 -5.18 -0.53
CA SER A 66 11.76 -6.48 -0.77
C SER A 66 13.20 -6.55 -0.26
N TRP A 67 13.53 -7.72 0.30
CA TRP A 67 14.88 -8.08 0.73
C TRP A 67 15.75 -8.61 -0.42
N CYS A 68 15.15 -8.84 -1.59
CA CYS A 68 15.81 -9.33 -2.77
C CYS A 68 15.75 -8.29 -3.89
N GLU A 69 16.70 -8.34 -4.82
CA GLU A 69 16.60 -7.55 -6.04
C GLU A 69 15.49 -8.11 -6.93
N GLU A 70 14.40 -7.35 -7.06
CA GLU A 70 13.29 -7.68 -7.95
C GLU A 70 12.59 -6.42 -8.47
N PRO A 71 11.91 -6.49 -9.63
CA PRO A 71 11.10 -5.40 -10.14
C PRO A 71 9.84 -5.16 -9.27
N ILE A 72 9.54 -3.90 -8.98
CA ILE A 72 8.31 -3.48 -8.28
C ILE A 72 7.28 -3.05 -9.32
N GLU A 73 6.73 -4.06 -10.00
CA GLU A 73 5.74 -3.95 -11.08
C GLU A 73 4.50 -4.80 -10.75
N ARG A 74 3.55 -4.92 -11.68
CA ARG A 74 2.29 -5.67 -11.49
C ARG A 74 2.48 -7.05 -10.86
N ALA A 75 3.45 -7.84 -11.34
CA ALA A 75 3.71 -9.18 -10.81
C ALA A 75 4.09 -9.18 -9.31
N PHE A 76 4.79 -8.14 -8.84
CA PHE A 76 5.09 -7.96 -7.41
C PHE A 76 3.80 -7.74 -6.61
N PHE A 77 2.93 -6.84 -7.07
CA PHE A 77 1.66 -6.54 -6.40
C PHE A 77 0.69 -7.73 -6.41
N VAL A 78 0.58 -8.47 -7.52
CA VAL A 78 -0.22 -9.70 -7.58
C VAL A 78 0.22 -10.70 -6.50
N ARG A 79 1.52 -10.93 -6.34
CA ARG A 79 2.02 -11.84 -5.30
C ARG A 79 1.74 -11.33 -3.89
N ARG A 80 1.94 -10.04 -3.62
CA ARG A 80 1.70 -9.45 -2.29
C ARG A 80 0.22 -9.44 -1.92
N LEU A 81 -0.65 -9.04 -2.84
CA LEU A 81 -2.09 -9.06 -2.65
C LEU A 81 -2.62 -10.47 -2.46
N ARG A 82 -2.10 -11.46 -3.19
CA ARG A 82 -2.44 -12.87 -3.00
C ARG A 82 -2.03 -13.38 -1.61
N GLN A 83 -0.84 -13.02 -1.13
CA GLN A 83 -0.39 -13.36 0.23
C GLN A 83 -1.32 -12.75 1.30
N ALA A 84 -1.66 -11.46 1.14
CA ALA A 84 -2.58 -10.78 2.04
C ALA A 84 -3.98 -11.42 2.02
N TRP A 85 -4.48 -11.78 0.84
CA TRP A 85 -5.75 -12.49 0.65
C TRP A 85 -5.77 -13.85 1.35
N GLN A 86 -4.74 -14.67 1.14
CA GLN A 86 -4.63 -15.99 1.76
C GLN A 86 -4.76 -15.91 3.29
N LEU A 87 -4.07 -14.95 3.91
CA LEU A 87 -4.21 -14.69 5.35
C LEU A 87 -5.66 -14.35 5.74
N ARG A 88 -6.36 -13.53 4.94
CA ARG A 88 -7.76 -13.17 5.23
C ARG A 88 -8.70 -14.35 5.05
N GLN A 89 -8.43 -15.26 4.12
CA GLN A 89 -9.24 -16.48 3.97
C GLN A 89 -9.12 -17.40 5.20
N GLU A 90 -7.96 -17.40 5.87
CA GLU A 90 -7.77 -18.15 7.11
C GLU A 90 -8.47 -17.49 8.30
N LEU A 91 -8.47 -16.15 8.36
CA LEU A 91 -9.04 -15.39 9.49
C LEU A 91 -10.54 -15.12 9.35
N TYR A 92 -11.02 -14.94 8.13
CA TYR A 92 -12.37 -14.48 7.80
C TYR A 92 -12.99 -15.43 6.76
N PRO A 93 -13.59 -16.55 7.20
CA PRO A 93 -14.32 -17.43 6.32
C PRO A 93 -15.43 -16.66 5.60
N GLU A 94 -15.59 -16.90 4.29
CA GLU A 94 -16.57 -16.18 3.46
C GLU A 94 -18.02 -16.36 3.96
N SER A 95 -18.30 -17.49 4.62
CA SER A 95 -19.58 -17.76 5.27
C SER A 95 -19.87 -16.85 6.47
N GLN A 96 -18.85 -16.22 7.05
CA GLN A 96 -18.98 -15.29 8.18
C GLN A 96 -18.98 -13.83 7.72
N THR A 97 -18.12 -13.49 6.76
CA THR A 97 -18.04 -12.12 6.23
C THR A 97 -17.56 -12.06 4.79
N ASN A 98 -18.10 -11.10 4.03
CA ASN A 98 -17.60 -10.76 2.70
C ASN A 98 -16.88 -9.40 2.65
N ALA A 99 -16.72 -8.74 3.80
CA ALA A 99 -16.11 -7.43 3.93
C ALA A 99 -15.00 -7.42 4.98
N PHE A 100 -13.80 -7.00 4.56
CA PHE A 100 -12.62 -6.98 5.42
C PHE A 100 -11.51 -6.12 4.83
N ARG A 101 -10.56 -5.73 5.68
CA ARG A 101 -9.33 -5.09 5.23
C ARG A 101 -8.41 -6.11 4.57
N LEU A 102 -8.29 -6.05 3.25
CA LEU A 102 -7.40 -6.90 2.46
C LEU A 102 -5.93 -6.54 2.71
N VAL A 103 -5.58 -5.25 2.70
CA VAL A 103 -4.21 -4.77 2.91
C VAL A 103 -4.20 -3.72 4.01
N HIS A 104 -3.32 -3.91 4.99
CA HIS A 104 -3.08 -3.02 6.11
C HIS A 104 -1.61 -2.56 6.16
N GLY A 105 -1.20 -1.85 5.10
CA GLY A 105 0.08 -1.16 5.03
C GLY A 105 1.28 -2.07 5.23
N GLU A 106 2.13 -1.67 6.17
CA GLU A 106 3.37 -2.31 6.55
C GLU A 106 3.18 -3.77 6.99
N SER A 107 2.08 -4.07 7.68
CA SER A 107 1.75 -5.42 8.17
C SER A 107 1.62 -6.43 7.03
N ASP A 108 1.19 -5.97 5.85
CA ASP A 108 1.07 -6.77 4.63
C ASP A 108 2.23 -6.55 3.65
N ARG A 109 3.33 -5.96 4.13
CA ARG A 109 4.55 -5.68 3.34
C ARG A 109 4.28 -4.76 2.14
N LEU A 110 3.28 -3.88 2.27
CA LEU A 110 2.91 -2.85 1.30
C LEU A 110 2.81 -1.49 2.02
N PRO A 111 3.94 -0.89 2.47
CA PRO A 111 3.94 0.31 3.29
C PRO A 111 3.21 1.49 2.65
N GLY A 112 2.24 2.04 3.38
CA GLY A 112 1.41 3.14 2.91
C GLY A 112 0.33 2.72 1.89
N LEU A 113 -0.05 1.45 1.80
CA LEU A 113 -1.22 1.01 1.04
C LEU A 113 -2.27 0.43 1.99
N VAL A 114 -3.51 0.90 1.87
CA VAL A 114 -4.68 0.30 2.52
C VAL A 114 -5.65 -0.10 1.43
N VAL A 115 -6.15 -1.34 1.51
CA VAL A 115 -7.17 -1.85 0.60
C VAL A 115 -8.24 -2.52 1.45
N ASP A 116 -9.45 -2.00 1.38
CA ASP A 116 -10.63 -2.59 1.99
C ASP A 116 -11.49 -3.23 0.90
N LYS A 117 -11.99 -4.44 1.19
CA LYS A 117 -12.89 -5.19 0.33
C LYS A 117 -14.29 -5.13 0.93
N PHE A 118 -15.28 -4.78 0.11
CA PHE A 118 -16.70 -4.78 0.43
C PHE A 118 -17.40 -5.63 -0.63
N ALA A 119 -17.68 -6.90 -0.33
CA ALA A 119 -18.18 -7.86 -1.31
C ALA A 119 -17.33 -7.84 -2.61
N ASP A 120 -17.88 -7.46 -3.74
CA ASP A 120 -17.21 -7.38 -5.05
C ASP A 120 -16.60 -5.99 -5.39
N VAL A 121 -16.55 -5.08 -4.41
CA VAL A 121 -16.02 -3.72 -4.54
C VAL A 121 -14.80 -3.53 -3.66
N PHE A 122 -13.81 -2.76 -4.16
CA PHE A 122 -12.62 -2.40 -3.40
C PHE A 122 -12.54 -0.90 -3.18
N SER A 123 -12.12 -0.49 -1.98
CA SER A 123 -11.68 0.86 -1.67
C SER A 123 -10.19 0.87 -1.39
N ILE A 124 -9.46 1.80 -2.01
CA ILE A 124 -8.01 1.95 -1.87
C ILE A 124 -7.68 3.31 -1.25
N GLN A 125 -6.73 3.30 -0.31
CA GLN A 125 -6.05 4.51 0.14
C GLN A 125 -4.54 4.33 0.01
N THR A 126 -3.86 5.36 -0.49
CA THR A 126 -2.41 5.44 -0.56
C THR A 126 -1.91 6.56 0.35
N PHE A 127 -0.87 6.26 1.11
CA PHE A 127 -0.22 7.13 2.10
C PHE A 127 1.29 7.22 1.85
N SER A 128 1.77 6.71 0.73
CA SER A 128 3.16 6.89 0.29
C SER A 128 3.19 7.24 -1.18
N ALA A 129 4.12 8.12 -1.57
CA ALA A 129 4.21 8.56 -2.96
C ALA A 129 4.53 7.40 -3.93
N GLY A 130 5.24 6.37 -3.45
CA GLY A 130 5.52 5.19 -4.26
C GLY A 130 4.29 4.33 -4.53
N MET A 131 3.40 4.16 -3.54
CA MET A 131 2.13 3.46 -3.76
C MET A 131 1.19 4.26 -4.65
N GLU A 132 1.16 5.59 -4.51
CA GLU A 132 0.44 6.47 -5.44
C GLU A 132 0.90 6.26 -6.89
N ALA A 133 2.22 6.27 -7.10
CA ALA A 133 2.82 6.07 -8.42
C ALA A 133 2.68 4.64 -8.97
N ARG A 134 2.07 3.72 -8.22
CA ARG A 134 1.80 2.34 -8.61
C ARG A 134 0.32 1.96 -8.57
N LEU A 135 -0.57 2.95 -8.48
CA LEU A 135 -2.01 2.72 -8.39
C LEU A 135 -2.53 1.91 -9.58
N ASP A 136 -2.04 2.16 -10.79
CA ASP A 136 -2.48 1.44 -11.99
C ASP A 136 -2.08 -0.04 -11.92
N GLU A 137 -0.85 -0.37 -11.51
CA GLU A 137 -0.41 -1.75 -11.33
C GLU A 137 -1.18 -2.45 -10.19
N ILE A 138 -1.47 -1.73 -9.10
CA ILE A 138 -2.25 -2.24 -7.95
C ILE A 138 -3.69 -2.53 -8.39
N CYS A 139 -4.34 -1.61 -9.10
CA CYS A 139 -5.70 -1.80 -9.60
C CYS A 139 -5.75 -2.96 -10.61
N ALA A 140 -4.79 -3.04 -11.53
CA ALA A 140 -4.68 -4.16 -12.46
C ALA A 140 -4.49 -5.50 -11.75
N ALA A 141 -3.71 -5.54 -10.68
CA ALA A 141 -3.51 -6.74 -9.87
C ALA A 141 -4.78 -7.15 -9.11
N LEU A 142 -5.55 -6.19 -8.57
CA LEU A 142 -6.86 -6.47 -7.98
C LEU A 142 -7.85 -7.01 -9.01
N CYS A 143 -7.88 -6.43 -10.22
CA CYS A 143 -8.73 -6.92 -11.30
C CYS A 143 -8.40 -8.37 -11.68
N GLU A 144 -7.12 -8.70 -11.77
CA GLU A 144 -6.65 -10.06 -12.07
C GLU A 144 -7.06 -11.07 -11.00
N LEU A 145 -6.95 -10.70 -9.72
CA LEU A 145 -7.18 -11.62 -8.60
C LEU A 145 -8.67 -11.79 -8.26
N PHE A 146 -9.47 -10.75 -8.43
CA PHE A 146 -10.81 -10.70 -7.85
C PHE A 146 -11.94 -10.42 -8.85
N SER A 147 -11.65 -9.99 -10.08
CA SER A 147 -12.67 -9.56 -11.06
C SER A 147 -13.72 -8.62 -10.43
N PRO A 148 -13.32 -7.51 -9.79
CA PRO A 148 -14.22 -6.66 -9.02
C PRO A 148 -15.22 -5.93 -9.91
N ARG A 149 -16.39 -5.63 -9.36
CA ARG A 149 -17.37 -4.74 -9.99
C ARG A 149 -16.86 -3.30 -10.05
N ALA A 150 -16.20 -2.83 -9.00
CA ALA A 150 -15.65 -1.48 -8.94
C ALA A 150 -14.41 -1.36 -8.03
N ILE A 151 -13.58 -0.37 -8.33
CA ILE A 151 -12.49 0.07 -7.46
C ILE A 151 -12.62 1.58 -7.24
N VAL A 152 -12.68 2.00 -5.98
CA VAL A 152 -12.77 3.41 -5.57
C VAL A 152 -11.46 3.81 -4.89
N LEU A 153 -10.90 4.95 -5.26
CA LEU A 153 -9.78 5.56 -4.56
C LEU A 153 -10.34 6.58 -3.56
N ARG A 154 -10.03 6.39 -2.28
CA ARG A 154 -10.53 7.18 -1.14
C ARG A 154 -9.38 7.97 -0.51
N ASN A 155 -8.68 8.74 -1.34
CA ASN A 155 -7.43 9.43 -1.03
C ASN A 155 -7.64 10.81 -0.40
N GLU A 156 -8.53 10.90 0.60
CA GLU A 156 -8.94 12.19 1.19
C GLU A 156 -8.23 12.50 2.51
N SER A 157 -7.40 11.59 3.01
CA SER A 157 -6.71 11.78 4.30
C SER A 157 -5.70 12.92 4.27
N GLU A 158 -5.71 13.74 5.33
CA GLU A 158 -4.72 14.80 5.57
C GLU A 158 -3.28 14.29 5.65
N LEU A 159 -3.07 13.03 6.05
CA LEU A 159 -1.75 12.42 6.13
C LEU A 159 -1.02 12.38 4.78
N ARG A 160 -1.75 12.44 3.66
CA ARG A 160 -1.18 12.51 2.31
C ARG A 160 -0.31 13.75 2.10
N LYS A 161 -0.59 14.84 2.81
CA LYS A 161 0.23 16.07 2.76
C LYS A 161 1.65 15.83 3.26
N LEU A 162 1.86 14.89 4.17
CA LEU A 162 3.20 14.51 4.66
C LEU A 162 4.07 13.86 3.58
N GLU A 163 3.46 13.34 2.51
CA GLU A 163 4.15 12.77 1.36
C GLU A 163 4.11 13.70 0.14
N GLY A 164 3.53 14.90 0.27
CA GLY A 164 3.36 15.85 -0.84
C GLY A 164 2.29 15.43 -1.85
N LEU A 165 1.33 14.59 -1.44
CA LEU A 165 0.30 14.07 -2.32
C LEU A 165 -1.00 14.88 -2.26
N PRO A 166 -1.72 15.04 -3.39
CA PRO A 166 -3.02 15.70 -3.40
C PRO A 166 -4.08 14.80 -2.75
N GLN A 167 -5.11 15.42 -2.19
CA GLN A 167 -6.31 14.74 -1.71
C GLN A 167 -7.34 14.64 -2.83
N TYR A 168 -7.93 13.47 -3.00
CA TYR A 168 -9.00 13.25 -3.97
C TYR A 168 -9.80 11.98 -3.65
N SER A 169 -10.99 11.89 -4.22
CA SER A 169 -11.77 10.66 -4.29
C SER A 169 -12.23 10.45 -5.74
N ARG A 170 -12.09 9.22 -6.25
CA ARG A 170 -12.55 8.90 -7.61
C ARG A 170 -12.81 7.41 -7.80
N LEU A 171 -13.67 7.09 -8.77
CA LEU A 171 -13.76 5.74 -9.32
C LEU A 171 -12.54 5.47 -10.21
N ALA A 172 -11.78 4.43 -9.89
CA ALA A 172 -10.62 4.00 -10.69
C ALA A 172 -10.96 2.91 -11.70
N PHE A 173 -11.95 2.06 -11.40
CA PHE A 173 -12.36 0.96 -12.27
C PHE A 173 -13.85 0.65 -12.11
N GLY A 174 -14.46 0.19 -13.20
CA GLY A 174 -15.82 -0.36 -13.22
C GLY A 174 -16.91 0.68 -13.04
N THR A 175 -18.06 0.25 -12.53
CA THR A 175 -19.22 1.09 -12.23
C THR A 175 -19.73 0.78 -10.82
N LEU A 176 -20.13 1.81 -10.10
CA LEU A 176 -20.68 1.67 -8.75
C LEU A 176 -21.86 2.62 -8.61
N GLU A 177 -23.03 2.03 -8.50
CA GLU A 177 -24.31 2.72 -8.28
C GLU A 177 -24.89 2.23 -6.95
N GLY A 178 -25.37 3.17 -6.13
CA GLY A 178 -25.94 2.87 -4.82
C GLY A 178 -24.93 2.33 -3.80
N THR A 179 -25.47 1.62 -2.81
CA THR A 179 -24.74 0.98 -1.72
C THR A 179 -24.28 -0.43 -2.11
N VAL A 180 -23.33 -0.95 -1.35
CA VAL A 180 -22.87 -2.34 -1.44
C VAL A 180 -23.40 -3.10 -0.23
N GLU A 181 -24.18 -4.16 -0.46
CA GLU A 181 -24.58 -5.05 0.62
C GLU A 181 -23.37 -5.88 1.06
N VAL A 182 -23.07 -5.83 2.34
CA VAL A 182 -22.04 -6.66 2.98
C VAL A 182 -22.64 -7.39 4.16
N HIS A 183 -22.12 -8.58 4.45
CA HIS A 183 -22.47 -9.32 5.65
C HIS A 183 -21.26 -9.49 6.54
N ASP A 184 -21.48 -9.38 7.84
CA ASP A 184 -20.48 -9.67 8.87
C ASP A 184 -21.17 -10.25 10.11
N ALA A 185 -20.69 -11.41 10.57
CA ALA A 185 -21.23 -12.13 11.72
C ALA A 185 -22.76 -12.32 11.72
N GLY A 186 -23.35 -12.53 10.54
CA GLY A 186 -24.80 -12.74 10.38
C GLY A 186 -25.64 -11.46 10.32
N ILE A 187 -25.03 -10.28 10.30
CA ILE A 187 -25.68 -8.98 10.11
C ILE A 187 -25.39 -8.48 8.71
N CYS A 188 -26.42 -7.99 8.01
CA CYS A 188 -26.27 -7.33 6.70
C CYS A 188 -26.23 -5.81 6.87
N TYR A 189 -25.32 -5.17 6.13
CA TYR A 189 -25.14 -3.73 6.08
C TYR A 189 -25.19 -3.23 4.64
N GLU A 190 -25.75 -2.04 4.44
CA GLU A 190 -25.63 -1.31 3.18
C GLU A 190 -24.51 -0.26 3.32
N VAL A 191 -23.40 -0.47 2.60
CA VAL A 191 -22.22 0.39 2.68
C VAL A 191 -22.15 1.33 1.48
N ASP A 192 -22.16 2.64 1.72
CA ASP A 192 -21.81 3.63 0.70
C ASP A 192 -20.28 3.77 0.62
N VAL A 193 -19.65 3.01 -0.27
CA VAL A 193 -18.18 3.04 -0.48
C VAL A 193 -17.72 4.38 -1.08
N ARG A 194 -18.60 5.13 -1.76
CA ARG A 194 -18.24 6.38 -2.43
C ARG A 194 -18.30 7.59 -1.53
N HIS A 195 -19.22 7.65 -0.58
CA HIS A 195 -19.45 8.82 0.27
C HIS A 195 -19.40 8.53 1.77
N GLY A 196 -19.40 7.26 2.18
CA GLY A 196 -19.30 6.86 3.59
C GLY A 196 -17.99 7.30 4.25
N HIS A 197 -17.93 7.27 5.57
CA HIS A 197 -16.74 7.67 6.33
C HIS A 197 -15.56 6.69 6.13
N LYS A 198 -14.31 7.18 6.27
CA LYS A 198 -13.06 6.44 5.98
C LYS A 198 -13.03 5.93 4.52
N THR A 199 -13.10 4.62 4.35
CA THR A 199 -13.14 3.89 3.06
C THR A 199 -14.56 3.50 2.65
N GLY A 200 -15.57 3.84 3.46
CA GLY A 200 -16.98 3.51 3.27
C GLY A 200 -17.64 3.01 4.56
N PHE A 201 -16.91 2.21 5.34
CA PHE A 201 -17.35 1.60 6.59
C PHE A 201 -16.17 1.36 7.54
N PHE A 202 -16.44 1.27 8.84
CA PHE A 202 -15.43 0.94 9.86
C PHE A 202 -15.36 -0.58 10.01
N LEU A 203 -14.33 -1.18 9.39
CA LEU A 203 -14.05 -2.62 9.50
C LEU A 203 -13.15 -2.95 10.72
N ASP A 204 -12.72 -1.93 11.46
CA ASP A 204 -11.84 -2.00 12.62
C ASP A 204 -12.58 -1.91 13.96
#